data_AF-X1E1W8-F1
#
_entry.id   AF-X1E1W8-F1
#
_cell.length_a   1.000
_cell.length_b   1.000
_cell.length_c   1.000
_cell.angle_alpha   90.00
_cell.angle_beta   90.00
_cell.angle_gamma   90.00
#
_symmetry.space_group_name_H-M   'P 1'
#
loop_
_entity.id
_entity.type
_entity.pdbx_description
1 polymer ?
#
loop_
_entity_poly.entity_id
_entity_poly.type
_entity_poly.pdbx_seq_one_letter_code
_entity_poly.pdbx_strand_id
1 'polypeptide(L)'
;PLGDKKNMLFSGTAIARGRCTAVVIGTGQNTEIGKIASMVQEEEELTPLQIELKTVGKKIGIICLAVSAIVFLSGVLKDYSVARMLLVAVALAVAAIPEGLPAIVTVSLALGVQRMAKNNAIVRKLSSVETLGGVSVICTDKTGTLTKNKMMVRKIYSGLKEVKDYNNFIERYNKADSNSSKKTLTVGNLDSNSALKLLIDNAVLCNDAYYINKETGQITGDPTEVALIELGSFYSVDKNKLEKDYPRKLEEPFDSERKMMTTISKISTGDNHRNQRYILFS
;
A
#
# COMPACT_ATOMS: atom_id res chain seq x y z
N PRO A 1 4.47 25.28 1.09
CA PRO A 1 5.44 24.16 0.96
C PRO A 1 5.70 23.78 -0.50
N LEU A 2 6.63 22.85 -0.79
CA LEU A 2 6.96 22.43 -2.17
C LEU A 2 5.70 22.03 -2.98
N GLY A 3 4.77 21.30 -2.35
CA GLY A 3 3.51 20.87 -2.96
C GLY A 3 2.46 21.97 -3.19
N ASP A 4 2.60 23.16 -2.61
CA ASP A 4 1.62 24.26 -2.77
C ASP A 4 1.96 25.20 -3.93
N LYS A 5 3.11 24.97 -4.59
CA LYS A 5 3.56 25.82 -5.69
C LYS A 5 2.74 25.56 -6.96
N LYS A 6 1.79 26.45 -7.24
CA LYS A 6 0.89 26.35 -8.41
C LYS A 6 1.55 26.68 -9.75
N ASN A 7 2.69 27.37 -9.73
CA ASN A 7 3.43 27.82 -10.92
C ASN A 7 4.66 26.94 -11.24
N MET A 8 4.74 25.75 -10.64
CA MET A 8 5.84 24.81 -10.87
C MET A 8 5.31 23.46 -11.33
N LEU A 9 6.00 22.86 -12.31
CA LEU A 9 5.77 21.50 -12.76
C LEU A 9 6.93 20.63 -12.27
N PHE A 10 6.63 19.44 -11.76
CA PHE A 10 7.61 18.54 -11.17
C PHE A 10 7.83 17.31 -12.06
N SER A 11 9.11 16.95 -12.24
CA SER A 11 9.48 15.71 -12.94
C SER A 11 8.85 14.49 -12.25
N GLY A 12 8.29 13.57 -13.03
CA GLY A 12 7.55 12.40 -12.53
C GLY A 12 6.05 12.62 -12.29
N THR A 13 5.52 13.82 -12.55
CA THR A 13 4.07 14.09 -12.51
C THR A 13 3.47 14.12 -13.93
N ALA A 14 2.17 13.85 -14.04
CA ALA A 14 1.44 13.89 -15.31
C ALA A 14 0.42 15.04 -15.33
N ILE A 15 0.24 15.67 -16.51
CA ILE A 15 -0.80 16.69 -16.71
C ILE A 15 -2.14 15.97 -16.82
N ALA A 16 -2.97 16.07 -15.78
CA ALA A 16 -4.28 15.43 -15.78
C ALA A 16 -5.26 16.07 -16.78
N ARG A 17 -5.22 17.41 -16.92
CA ARG A 17 -6.10 18.18 -17.81
C ARG A 17 -5.43 19.47 -18.31
N GLY A 18 -5.80 19.93 -19.49
CA GLY A 18 -5.38 21.21 -20.06
C GLY A 18 -4.10 21.16 -20.90
N ARG A 19 -3.56 22.34 -21.22
CA ARG A 19 -2.30 22.54 -21.97
C ARG A 19 -1.52 23.68 -21.32
N CYS A 20 -0.19 23.58 -21.29
CA CYS A 20 0.68 24.62 -20.75
C CYS A 20 2.00 24.71 -21.53
N THR A 21 2.62 25.88 -21.47
CA THR A 21 4.01 26.10 -21.87
C THR A 21 4.81 26.44 -20.62
N ALA A 22 5.99 25.84 -20.46
CA ALA A 22 6.81 26.00 -19.26
C ALA A 22 8.29 26.13 -19.62
N VAL A 23 9.05 26.78 -18.73
CA VAL A 23 10.51 26.90 -18.83
C VAL A 23 11.15 25.80 -17.97
N VAL A 24 12.10 25.07 -18.55
CA VAL A 24 12.85 24.04 -17.82
C VAL A 24 13.85 24.73 -16.88
N ILE A 25 13.66 24.54 -15.58
CA ILE A 25 14.54 25.11 -14.55
C ILE A 25 15.54 24.10 -13.96
N GLY A 26 15.38 22.80 -14.26
CA GLY A 26 16.25 21.74 -13.76
C GLY A 26 15.99 20.41 -14.45
N THR A 27 17.05 19.61 -14.62
CA THR A 27 17.03 18.30 -15.28
C THR A 27 17.84 17.27 -14.49
N GLY A 28 17.57 15.98 -14.71
CA GLY A 28 18.28 14.88 -14.04
C GLY A 28 18.25 14.97 -12.51
N GLN A 29 19.42 14.86 -11.88
CA GLN A 29 19.59 14.91 -10.41
C GLN A 29 19.23 16.26 -9.80
N ASN A 30 19.20 17.35 -10.59
CA ASN A 30 18.82 18.68 -10.10
C ASN A 30 17.30 18.83 -9.93
N THR A 31 16.50 17.85 -10.37
CA THR A 31 15.05 17.81 -10.14
C THR A 31 14.73 17.30 -8.73
N GLU A 32 13.56 17.62 -8.19
CA GLU A 32 13.15 17.14 -6.86
C GLU A 32 13.09 15.60 -6.77
N ILE A 33 12.60 14.92 -7.82
CA ILE A 33 12.62 13.45 -7.88
C ILE A 33 14.05 12.89 -7.99
N GLY A 34 14.96 13.62 -8.66
CA GLY A 34 16.38 13.29 -8.74
C GLY A 34 17.07 13.36 -7.38
N LYS A 35 16.80 14.42 -6.60
CA LYS A 35 17.30 14.55 -5.22
C LYS A 35 16.79 13.42 -4.33
N ILE A 36 15.51 13.05 -4.44
CA ILE A 36 14.94 11.91 -3.71
C ILE A 36 15.64 10.60 -4.09
N ALA A 37 15.85 10.36 -5.38
CA ALA A 37 16.55 9.16 -5.84
C ALA A 37 17.98 9.06 -5.27
N SER A 38 18.70 10.18 -5.16
CA SER A 38 20.02 10.23 -4.54
C SER A 38 19.98 9.94 -3.03
N MET A 39 18.95 10.42 -2.32
CA MET A 39 18.79 10.13 -0.88
C MET A 39 18.45 8.66 -0.61
N VAL A 40 17.80 7.96 -1.54
CA VAL A 40 17.42 6.55 -1.36
C VAL A 40 18.59 5.59 -1.62
N GLN A 41 19.69 6.05 -2.24
CA GLN A 41 20.87 5.24 -2.56
C GLN A 41 21.84 5.03 -1.37
N GLU A 42 21.37 5.08 -0.12
CA GLU A 42 22.24 4.88 1.04
C GLU A 42 22.85 3.47 1.13
N GLU A 43 24.04 3.41 1.73
CA GLU A 43 24.82 2.19 1.93
C GLU A 43 24.09 1.17 2.81
N GLU A 44 24.32 -0.12 2.56
CA GLU A 44 23.77 -1.18 3.40
C GLU A 44 24.44 -1.18 4.78
N GLU A 45 23.71 -0.72 5.81
CA GLU A 45 24.13 -0.88 7.19
C GLU A 45 24.06 -2.35 7.65
N LEU A 46 25.00 -2.74 8.52
CA LEU A 46 25.02 -4.06 9.14
C LEU A 46 23.86 -4.22 10.12
N THR A 47 23.29 -5.42 10.20
CA THR A 47 22.22 -5.69 11.19
C THR A 47 22.77 -5.80 12.62
N PRO A 48 21.92 -5.61 13.64
CA PRO A 48 22.30 -5.80 15.04
C PRO A 48 23.01 -7.13 15.32
N LEU A 49 22.53 -8.26 14.80
CA LEU A 49 23.13 -9.58 14.94
C LEU A 49 24.47 -9.66 14.22
N GLN A 50 24.61 -9.06 13.04
CA GLN A 50 25.91 -9.01 12.36
C GLN A 50 26.94 -8.21 13.17
N ILE A 51 26.51 -7.12 13.80
CA ILE A 51 27.35 -6.32 14.70
C ILE A 51 27.75 -7.15 15.93
N GLU A 52 26.79 -7.85 16.56
CA GLU A 52 27.08 -8.72 17.69
C GLU A 52 28.01 -9.87 17.32
N LEU A 53 27.77 -10.56 16.19
CA LEU A 53 28.62 -11.63 15.69
C LEU A 53 30.06 -11.16 15.45
N LYS A 54 30.24 -9.97 14.86
CA LYS A 54 31.55 -9.36 14.68
C LYS A 54 32.24 -9.06 16.02
N THR A 55 31.47 -8.59 17.00
CA THR A 55 31.98 -8.25 18.33
C THR A 55 32.38 -9.51 19.12
N VAL A 56 31.53 -10.54 19.11
CA VAL A 56 31.78 -11.84 19.74
C VAL A 56 32.95 -12.55 19.05
N GLY A 57 32.96 -12.61 17.71
CA GLY A 57 34.07 -13.20 16.95
C GLY A 57 35.40 -12.50 17.22
N LYS A 58 35.41 -11.17 17.33
CA LYS A 58 36.62 -10.41 17.69
C LYS A 58 37.09 -10.72 19.12
N LYS A 59 36.18 -10.80 20.10
CA LYS A 59 36.52 -11.15 21.49
C LYS A 59 37.11 -12.56 21.58
N ILE A 60 36.45 -13.55 20.96
CA ILE A 60 36.94 -14.94 20.92
C ILE A 60 38.32 -14.99 20.25
N GLY A 61 38.48 -14.34 19.09
CA GLY A 61 39.75 -14.29 18.37
C GLY A 61 40.90 -13.73 19.23
N ILE A 62 40.67 -12.63 19.94
CA ILE A 62 41.68 -12.03 20.84
C ILE A 62 42.05 -13.00 21.98
N ILE A 63 41.05 -13.63 22.61
CA ILE A 63 41.26 -14.59 23.70
C ILE A 63 42.08 -15.79 23.20
N CYS A 64 41.72 -16.37 22.05
CA CYS A 64 42.42 -17.50 21.46
C CYS A 64 43.88 -17.17 21.13
N LEU A 65 44.12 -15.99 20.55
CA LEU A 65 45.48 -15.54 20.23
C LEU A 65 46.32 -15.34 21.50
N ALA A 66 45.74 -14.78 22.56
CA ALA A 66 46.40 -14.64 23.85
C ALA A 66 46.75 -15.99 24.47
N VAL A 67 45.82 -16.95 24.48
CA VAL A 67 46.07 -18.31 25.00
C VAL A 67 47.13 -19.03 24.17
N SER A 68 47.07 -18.97 22.84
CA SER A 68 48.09 -19.55 21.95
C SER A 68 49.47 -18.94 22.18
N ALA A 69 49.56 -17.62 22.42
CA ALA A 69 50.82 -16.98 22.77
C ALA A 69 51.34 -17.47 24.12
N ILE A 70 50.49 -17.56 25.15
CA ILE A 70 50.88 -18.08 26.48
C ILE A 70 51.41 -19.52 26.38
N VAL A 71 50.72 -20.40 25.65
CA VAL A 71 51.15 -21.80 25.45
C VAL A 71 52.47 -21.86 24.69
N PHE A 72 52.63 -21.04 23.63
CA PHE A 72 53.87 -20.95 22.87
C PHE A 72 55.05 -20.54 23.76
N LEU A 73 54.92 -19.42 24.48
CA LEU A 73 55.97 -18.92 25.38
C LEU A 73 56.28 -19.94 26.49
N SER A 74 55.25 -20.52 27.12
CA SER A 74 55.47 -21.52 28.17
C SER A 74 56.17 -22.77 27.66
N GLY A 75 55.94 -23.18 26.41
CA GLY A 75 56.61 -24.35 25.83
C GLY A 75 58.06 -24.06 25.48
N VAL A 76 58.35 -22.87 24.93
CA VAL A 76 59.72 -22.45 24.65
C VAL A 76 60.53 -22.34 25.96
N LEU A 77 59.93 -21.83 27.04
CA LEU A 77 60.55 -21.77 28.36
C LEU A 77 60.81 -23.15 29.00
N LYS A 78 60.20 -24.22 28.51
CA LYS A 78 60.40 -25.61 28.95
C LYS A 78 61.36 -26.40 28.04
N ASP A 79 62.16 -25.70 27.23
CA ASP A 79 63.12 -26.28 26.27
C ASP A 79 62.49 -27.18 25.17
N TYR A 80 61.20 -27.00 24.87
CA TYR A 80 60.62 -27.61 23.68
C TYR A 80 61.07 -26.89 22.40
N SER A 81 61.24 -27.64 21.31
CA SER A 81 61.58 -27.08 19.99
C SER A 81 60.60 -25.98 19.58
N VAL A 82 61.13 -24.81 19.21
CA VAL A 82 60.36 -23.63 18.76
C VAL A 82 59.43 -23.99 17.60
N ALA A 83 59.92 -24.76 16.63
CA ALA A 83 59.12 -25.21 15.48
C ALA A 83 57.93 -26.07 15.93
N ARG A 84 58.14 -26.95 16.92
CA ARG A 84 57.07 -27.79 17.48
C ARG A 84 56.04 -26.96 18.24
N MET A 85 56.48 -26.01 19.05
CA MET A 85 55.57 -25.13 19.80
C MET A 85 54.78 -24.19 18.88
N LEU A 86 55.40 -23.73 17.79
CA LEU A 86 54.71 -22.91 16.78
C LEU A 86 53.59 -23.70 16.09
N LEU A 87 53.84 -24.96 15.72
CA LEU A 87 52.81 -25.85 15.18
C LEU A 87 51.66 -26.05 16.18
N VAL A 88 51.95 -26.25 17.46
CA VAL A 88 50.92 -26.39 18.51
C VAL A 88 50.10 -25.10 18.66
N ALA A 89 50.74 -23.94 18.67
CA ALA A 89 50.06 -22.65 18.83
C ALA A 89 49.14 -22.33 17.64
N VAL A 90 49.58 -22.62 16.42
CA VAL A 90 48.77 -22.47 15.20
C VAL A 90 47.61 -23.46 15.19
N ALA A 91 47.85 -24.74 15.53
CA ALA A 91 46.81 -25.75 15.63
C ALA A 91 45.73 -25.36 16.64
N LEU A 92 46.13 -24.84 17.80
CA LEU A 92 45.22 -24.34 18.83
C LEU A 92 44.42 -23.12 18.35
N ALA A 93 45.07 -22.19 17.65
CA ALA A 93 44.41 -21.00 17.14
C ALA A 93 43.35 -21.33 16.07
N VAL A 94 43.67 -22.21 15.12
CA VAL A 94 42.74 -22.63 14.06
C VAL A 94 41.57 -23.42 14.63
N ALA A 95 41.82 -24.34 15.57
CA ALA A 95 40.77 -25.15 16.19
C ALA A 95 39.71 -24.32 16.94
N ALA A 96 40.04 -23.08 17.33
CA ALA A 96 39.15 -22.21 18.08
C ALA A 96 38.35 -21.22 17.20
N ILE A 97 38.57 -21.20 15.88
CA ILE A 97 37.81 -20.34 14.96
C ILE A 97 36.37 -20.88 14.85
N PRO A 98 35.34 -20.07 15.15
CA PRO A 98 33.96 -20.50 15.10
C PRO A 98 33.41 -20.50 13.65
N GLU A 99 33.94 -21.39 12.81
CA GLU A 99 33.59 -21.50 11.38
C GLU A 99 32.10 -21.86 11.16
N GLY A 100 31.48 -22.54 12.11
CA GLY A 100 30.06 -22.93 12.03
C GLY A 100 29.07 -21.79 12.30
N LEU A 101 29.50 -20.70 12.93
CA LEU A 101 28.60 -19.65 13.40
C LEU A 101 27.89 -18.90 12.25
N PRO A 102 28.59 -18.46 11.17
CA PRO A 102 27.93 -17.83 10.02
C PRO A 102 26.94 -18.76 9.30
N ALA A 103 27.26 -20.06 9.23
CA ALA A 103 26.41 -21.06 8.59
C ALA A 103 25.10 -21.26 9.37
N ILE A 104 25.18 -21.44 10.69
CA ILE A 104 24.00 -21.62 11.55
C ILE A 104 23.08 -20.40 11.50
N VAL A 105 23.64 -19.19 11.53
CA VAL A 105 22.87 -17.94 11.44
C VAL A 105 22.13 -17.85 10.12
N THR A 106 22.82 -18.15 9.00
CA THR A 106 22.21 -18.11 7.67
C THR A 106 21.06 -19.10 7.55
N VAL A 107 21.22 -20.34 8.04
CA VAL A 107 20.16 -21.36 8.03
C VAL A 107 18.97 -20.92 8.88
N SER A 108 19.22 -20.36 10.07
CA SER A 108 18.17 -19.85 10.95
C SER A 108 17.35 -18.73 10.29
N LEU A 109 18.03 -17.74 9.69
CA LEU A 109 17.38 -16.66 8.94
C LEU A 109 16.59 -17.19 7.74
N ALA A 110 17.13 -18.16 7.00
CA ALA A 110 16.44 -18.76 5.86
C ALA A 110 15.14 -19.46 6.26
N LEU A 111 15.13 -20.19 7.39
CA LEU A 111 13.91 -20.78 7.94
C LEU A 111 12.89 -19.70 8.36
N GLY A 112 13.37 -18.58 8.90
CA GLY A 112 12.54 -17.40 9.20
C GLY A 112 11.89 -16.80 7.96
N VAL A 113 12.66 -16.60 6.89
CA VAL A 113 12.14 -16.15 5.58
C VAL A 113 11.10 -17.12 5.03
N GLN A 114 11.35 -18.43 5.10
CA GLN A 114 10.40 -19.42 4.61
C GLN A 114 9.06 -19.36 5.37
N ARG A 115 9.10 -19.15 6.69
CA ARG A 115 7.89 -18.97 7.51
C ARG A 115 7.14 -17.67 7.18
N MET A 116 7.86 -16.58 6.90
CA MET A 116 7.23 -15.33 6.47
C MET A 116 6.60 -15.44 5.08
N ALA A 117 7.28 -16.06 4.13
CA ALA A 117 6.77 -16.27 2.78
C ALA A 117 5.48 -17.12 2.79
N LYS A 118 5.39 -18.13 3.67
CA LYS A 118 4.15 -18.91 3.88
C LYS A 118 2.97 -18.06 4.39
N ASN A 119 3.23 -16.91 5.00
CA ASN A 119 2.24 -15.94 5.46
C ASN A 119 2.11 -14.74 4.51
N ASN A 120 2.46 -14.91 3.22
CA ASN A 120 2.40 -13.87 2.20
C ASN A 120 3.31 -12.65 2.44
N ALA A 121 4.31 -12.75 3.32
CA ALA A 121 5.32 -11.72 3.56
C ALA A 121 6.62 -12.09 2.83
N ILE A 122 6.86 -11.47 1.68
CA ILE A 122 8.04 -11.74 0.84
C ILE A 122 9.23 -10.93 1.36
N VAL A 123 10.29 -11.63 1.76
CA VAL A 123 11.54 -11.01 2.23
C VAL A 123 12.59 -11.07 1.13
N ARG A 124 13.13 -9.90 0.74
CA ARG A 124 14.17 -9.80 -0.31
C ARG A 124 15.60 -9.92 0.22
N LYS A 125 15.84 -9.49 1.46
CA LYS A 125 17.15 -9.56 2.13
C LYS A 125 17.03 -10.36 3.42
N LEU A 126 17.84 -11.41 3.59
CA LEU A 126 17.77 -12.29 4.78
C LEU A 126 17.96 -11.52 6.09
N SER A 127 18.81 -10.48 6.08
CA SER A 127 19.05 -9.55 7.18
C SER A 127 17.77 -8.87 7.70
N SER A 128 16.80 -8.60 6.83
CA SER A 128 15.57 -7.89 7.21
C SER A 128 14.69 -8.67 8.19
N VAL A 129 14.80 -10.00 8.23
CA VAL A 129 14.04 -10.84 9.18
C VAL A 129 14.38 -10.49 10.62
N GLU A 130 15.66 -10.30 10.87
CA GLU A 130 16.19 -9.98 12.18
C GLU A 130 15.84 -8.54 12.57
N THR A 131 16.04 -7.60 11.64
CA THR A 131 15.65 -6.19 11.84
C THR A 131 14.19 -6.08 12.24
N LEU A 132 13.29 -6.82 11.57
CA LEU A 132 11.86 -6.83 11.88
C LEU A 132 11.56 -7.32 13.31
N GLY A 133 12.32 -8.30 13.80
CA GLY A 133 12.18 -8.82 15.16
C GLY A 133 12.59 -7.82 16.25
N GLY A 134 13.46 -6.86 15.93
CA GLY A 134 13.94 -5.82 16.84
C GLY A 134 13.28 -4.46 16.68
N VAL A 135 12.25 -4.32 15.83
CA VAL A 135 11.59 -3.03 15.59
C VAL A 135 10.89 -2.54 16.85
N SER A 136 11.27 -1.35 17.31
CA SER A 136 10.59 -0.63 18.40
C SER A 136 9.68 0.49 17.91
N VAL A 137 9.91 1.00 16.70
CA VAL A 137 9.14 2.10 16.10
C VAL A 137 8.76 1.74 14.68
N ILE A 138 7.45 1.81 14.37
CA ILE A 138 6.93 1.57 13.02
C ILE A 138 6.51 2.93 12.42
N CYS A 139 7.25 3.37 11.40
CA CYS A 139 6.85 4.48 10.54
C CYS A 139 6.04 3.91 9.37
N THR A 140 4.79 4.34 9.20
CA THR A 140 3.89 3.81 8.18
C THR A 140 3.33 4.95 7.33
N ASP A 141 3.22 4.72 6.03
CA ASP A 141 2.48 5.63 5.15
C ASP A 141 0.96 5.40 5.29
N LYS A 142 0.16 6.45 5.10
CA LYS A 142 -1.29 6.34 5.18
C LYS A 142 -1.86 5.77 3.88
N THR A 143 -1.49 6.36 2.75
CA THR A 143 -2.16 6.12 1.47
C THR A 143 -1.57 4.88 0.82
N GLY A 144 -2.39 3.83 0.64
CA GLY A 144 -1.92 2.57 0.05
C GLY A 144 -1.22 1.60 1.02
N THR A 145 -0.95 2.00 2.27
CA THR A 145 -0.47 1.09 3.33
C THR A 145 -1.52 0.92 4.43
N LEU A 146 -1.85 1.97 5.20
CA LEU A 146 -2.96 1.89 6.17
C LEU A 146 -4.35 1.88 5.50
N THR A 147 -4.44 2.51 4.32
CA THR A 147 -5.67 2.62 3.54
C THR A 147 -5.54 1.87 2.23
N LYS A 148 -6.66 1.39 1.68
CA LYS A 148 -6.69 0.63 0.41
C LYS A 148 -6.49 1.50 -0.85
N ASN A 149 -6.08 2.78 -0.68
CA ASN A 149 -6.02 3.79 -1.75
C ASN A 149 -7.26 3.80 -2.65
N LYS A 150 -8.44 3.58 -2.04
CA LYS A 150 -9.72 3.48 -2.73
C LYS A 150 -10.73 4.34 -1.99
N MET A 151 -11.35 5.26 -2.73
CA MET A 151 -12.39 6.12 -2.18
C MET A 151 -13.66 5.30 -1.94
N MET A 152 -14.33 5.52 -0.81
CA MET A 152 -15.57 4.85 -0.44
C MET A 152 -16.48 5.84 0.28
N VAL A 153 -17.78 5.71 0.06
CA VAL A 153 -18.77 6.46 0.84
C VAL A 153 -18.68 5.98 2.30
N ARG A 154 -18.67 6.91 3.26
CA ARG A 154 -18.56 6.56 4.69
C ARG A 154 -19.89 6.65 5.43
N LYS A 155 -20.76 7.58 5.03
CA LYS A 155 -22.04 7.89 5.66
C LYS A 155 -23.04 8.34 4.60
N ILE A 156 -24.31 8.03 4.82
CA ILE A 156 -25.42 8.45 3.97
C ILE A 156 -26.47 9.08 4.88
N TYR A 157 -27.01 10.23 4.45
CA TYR A 157 -28.10 10.90 5.14
C TYR A 157 -29.31 10.98 4.20
N SER A 158 -30.44 10.45 4.64
CA SER A 158 -31.72 10.56 3.93
C SER A 158 -32.63 11.47 4.75
N GLY A 159 -32.84 12.70 4.27
CA GLY A 159 -33.40 13.78 5.08
C GLY A 159 -32.53 14.07 6.31
N LEU A 160 -33.13 14.10 7.50
CA LEU A 160 -32.43 14.36 8.76
C LEU A 160 -31.90 13.08 9.46
N LYS A 161 -32.00 11.91 8.81
CA LYS A 161 -31.63 10.62 9.42
C LYS A 161 -30.40 10.02 8.74
N GLU A 162 -29.44 9.60 9.55
CA GLU A 162 -28.29 8.80 9.10
C GLU A 162 -28.74 7.36 8.81
N VAL A 163 -28.37 6.83 7.65
CA VAL A 163 -28.68 5.45 7.23
C VAL A 163 -27.67 4.50 7.87
N LYS A 164 -28.09 3.78 8.91
CA LYS A 164 -27.21 2.93 9.73
C LYS A 164 -26.77 1.63 9.03
N ASP A 165 -27.60 1.10 8.13
CA ASP A 165 -27.37 -0.20 7.50
C ASP A 165 -26.06 -0.22 6.69
N TYR A 166 -25.80 0.84 5.94
CA TYR A 166 -24.56 0.99 5.16
C TYR A 166 -23.33 1.17 6.06
N ASN A 167 -23.44 1.97 7.13
CA ASN A 167 -22.33 2.16 8.08
C ASN A 167 -21.89 0.84 8.72
N ASN A 168 -22.87 0.03 9.15
CA ASN A 168 -22.63 -1.28 9.72
C ASN A 168 -21.97 -2.22 8.71
N PHE A 169 -22.40 -2.17 7.44
CA PHE A 169 -21.76 -2.92 6.36
C PHE A 169 -20.31 -2.50 6.18
N ILE A 170 -20.01 -1.20 6.08
CA ILE A 170 -18.64 -0.72 5.89
C ILE A 170 -17.73 -1.12 7.05
N GLU A 171 -18.23 -1.07 8.28
CA GLU A 171 -17.45 -1.51 9.45
C GLU A 171 -17.17 -3.01 9.43
N ARG A 172 -18.15 -3.84 9.06
CA ARG A 172 -17.93 -5.28 8.84
C ARG A 172 -17.01 -5.52 7.64
N TYR A 173 -17.14 -4.74 6.57
CA TYR A 173 -16.32 -4.86 5.38
C TYR A 173 -14.85 -4.55 5.68
N ASN A 174 -14.61 -3.53 6.51
CA ASN A 174 -13.27 -3.14 6.95
C ASN A 174 -12.66 -4.11 7.97
N LYS A 175 -13.48 -4.75 8.82
CA LYS A 175 -13.02 -5.76 9.78
C LYS A 175 -12.85 -7.16 9.18
N ALA A 176 -13.65 -7.51 8.18
CA ALA A 176 -13.60 -8.83 7.55
C ALA A 176 -12.34 -8.95 6.70
N ASP A 177 -11.49 -9.87 7.16
CA ASP A 177 -10.18 -10.25 6.64
C ASP A 177 -10.18 -10.52 5.12
N SER A 178 -9.02 -10.34 4.50
CA SER A 178 -8.78 -10.34 3.04
C SER A 178 -9.06 -11.69 2.35
N ASN A 179 -9.46 -12.72 3.09
CA ASN A 179 -9.65 -14.10 2.62
C ASN A 179 -11.11 -14.51 2.35
N SER A 180 -12.10 -13.64 2.55
CA SER A 180 -13.49 -13.97 2.19
C SER A 180 -13.83 -13.58 0.76
N SER A 181 -13.50 -14.46 -0.19
CA SER A 181 -13.70 -14.32 -1.64
C SER A 181 -15.16 -14.37 -2.14
N LYS A 182 -16.16 -14.12 -1.28
CA LYS A 182 -17.56 -13.89 -1.70
C LYS A 182 -18.24 -12.89 -0.78
N LYS A 183 -17.86 -11.62 -0.88
CA LYS A 183 -18.67 -10.53 -0.35
C LYS A 183 -19.64 -10.10 -1.45
N THR A 184 -20.82 -10.71 -1.47
CA THR A 184 -21.95 -10.15 -2.21
C THR A 184 -22.17 -8.74 -1.65
N LEU A 185 -21.90 -7.71 -2.47
CA LEU A 185 -22.03 -6.31 -2.08
C LEU A 185 -23.49 -5.93 -1.81
N THR A 186 -24.44 -6.69 -2.35
CA THR A 186 -25.89 -6.44 -2.24
C THR A 186 -26.44 -6.90 -0.89
N VAL A 187 -26.67 -5.96 0.02
CA VAL A 187 -27.24 -6.24 1.36
C VAL A 187 -28.43 -5.34 1.66
N GLY A 188 -28.50 -4.13 1.11
CA GLY A 188 -29.59 -3.19 1.37
C GLY A 188 -30.79 -3.42 0.46
N ASN A 189 -31.99 -3.60 1.03
CA ASN A 189 -33.23 -3.48 0.28
C ASN A 189 -33.71 -2.01 0.31
N LEU A 190 -33.95 -1.42 -0.86
CA LEU A 190 -34.43 -0.04 -1.04
C LEU A 190 -35.95 0.11 -0.78
N ASP A 191 -36.68 -0.99 -0.65
CA ASP A 191 -38.15 -1.05 -0.70
C ASP A 191 -38.90 -0.27 0.40
N SER A 192 -38.21 0.25 1.43
CA SER A 192 -38.85 0.91 2.57
C SER A 192 -38.67 2.44 2.64
N ASN A 193 -37.81 3.06 1.82
CA ASN A 193 -37.57 4.51 1.87
C ASN A 193 -37.42 5.14 0.47
N SER A 194 -38.48 5.81 0.01
CA SER A 194 -38.51 6.50 -1.29
C SER A 194 -37.45 7.59 -1.43
N ALA A 195 -37.11 8.28 -0.35
CA ALA A 195 -36.09 9.34 -0.37
C ALA A 195 -34.67 8.78 -0.48
N LEU A 196 -34.38 7.65 0.16
CA LEU A 196 -33.09 6.97 0.01
C LEU A 196 -32.91 6.46 -1.42
N LYS A 197 -33.95 5.86 -1.99
CA LYS A 197 -33.91 5.39 -3.39
C LYS A 197 -33.61 6.54 -4.36
N LEU A 198 -34.31 7.66 -4.25
CA LEU A 198 -34.04 8.84 -5.08
C LEU A 198 -32.61 9.37 -4.92
N LEU A 199 -32.08 9.36 -3.69
CA LEU A 199 -30.70 9.79 -3.41
C LEU A 199 -29.67 8.86 -4.08
N ILE A 200 -29.86 7.54 -3.98
CA ILE A 200 -28.96 6.57 -4.60
C ILE A 200 -29.07 6.61 -6.13
N ASP A 201 -30.30 6.68 -6.67
CA ASP A 201 -30.52 6.80 -8.11
C ASP A 201 -29.87 8.08 -8.66
N ASN A 202 -29.99 9.21 -7.96
CA ASN A 202 -29.31 10.47 -8.29
C ASN A 202 -27.79 10.29 -8.29
N ALA A 203 -27.21 9.71 -7.24
CA ALA A 203 -25.77 9.51 -7.12
C ALA A 203 -25.17 8.62 -8.22
N VAL A 204 -25.97 7.70 -8.77
CA VAL A 204 -25.57 6.80 -9.86
C VAL A 204 -25.79 7.42 -11.25
N LEU A 205 -26.86 8.21 -11.44
CA LEU A 205 -27.20 8.84 -12.72
C LEU A 205 -26.43 10.15 -12.99
N CYS A 206 -26.22 10.97 -11.96
CA CYS A 206 -25.44 12.22 -12.02
C CYS A 206 -23.95 11.93 -11.81
N ASN A 207 -23.39 11.10 -12.70
CA ASN A 207 -22.07 10.50 -12.52
C ASN A 207 -21.52 10.07 -13.87
N ASP A 208 -20.25 10.34 -14.17
CA ASP A 208 -19.62 10.01 -15.46
C ASP A 208 -18.78 8.72 -15.44
N ALA A 209 -18.58 8.11 -14.27
CA ALA A 209 -17.86 6.85 -14.16
C ALA A 209 -18.67 5.69 -14.81
N TYR A 210 -18.01 4.70 -15.39
CA TYR A 210 -18.69 3.60 -16.07
C TYR A 210 -17.98 2.27 -15.85
N TYR A 211 -18.72 1.17 -16.01
CA TYR A 211 -18.14 -0.17 -15.92
C TYR A 211 -17.30 -0.46 -17.17
N ILE A 212 -16.02 -0.78 -16.98
CA ILE A 212 -15.19 -1.39 -18.04
C ILE A 212 -15.61 -2.84 -18.22
N ASN A 213 -15.79 -3.56 -17.10
CA ASN A 213 -16.22 -4.94 -17.10
C ASN A 213 -17.15 -5.18 -15.91
N LYS A 214 -18.38 -5.60 -16.23
CA LYS A 214 -19.44 -5.81 -15.24
C LYS A 214 -19.27 -7.10 -14.45
N GLU A 215 -18.69 -8.15 -15.05
CA GLU A 215 -18.47 -9.44 -14.39
C GLU A 215 -17.36 -9.34 -13.35
N THR A 216 -16.33 -8.53 -13.61
CA THR A 216 -15.25 -8.26 -12.67
C THR A 216 -15.55 -7.10 -11.72
N GLY A 217 -16.61 -6.33 -11.98
CA GLY A 217 -16.96 -5.13 -11.20
C GLY A 217 -15.98 -3.97 -11.38
N GLN A 218 -15.20 -3.95 -12.47
CA GLN A 218 -14.20 -2.93 -12.72
C GLN A 218 -14.85 -1.65 -13.28
N ILE A 219 -14.71 -0.55 -12.55
CA ILE A 219 -15.27 0.77 -12.88
C ILE A 219 -14.11 1.73 -13.20
N THR A 220 -14.31 2.63 -14.15
CA THR A 220 -13.39 3.72 -14.49
C THR A 220 -14.08 5.07 -14.38
N GLY A 221 -13.36 6.09 -13.92
CA GLY A 221 -13.88 7.44 -13.69
C GLY A 221 -13.12 8.14 -12.57
N ASP A 222 -13.62 9.29 -12.12
CA ASP A 222 -13.07 9.96 -10.94
C ASP A 222 -13.24 9.07 -9.69
N PRO A 223 -12.26 9.00 -8.76
CA PRO A 223 -12.38 8.17 -7.56
C PRO A 223 -13.66 8.41 -6.75
N THR A 224 -14.15 9.65 -6.71
CA THR A 224 -15.38 10.02 -6.01
C THR A 224 -16.60 9.42 -6.71
N GLU A 225 -16.65 9.54 -8.03
CA GLU A 225 -17.73 9.01 -8.85
C GLU A 225 -17.77 7.48 -8.82
N VAL A 226 -16.61 6.83 -8.89
CA VAL A 226 -16.48 5.37 -8.75
C VAL A 226 -17.06 4.91 -7.41
N ALA A 227 -16.77 5.62 -6.32
CA ALA A 227 -17.30 5.28 -4.99
C ALA A 227 -18.84 5.35 -4.91
N LEU A 228 -19.47 6.27 -5.66
CA LEU A 228 -20.93 6.40 -5.72
C LEU A 228 -21.58 5.26 -6.53
N ILE A 229 -20.94 4.78 -7.59
CA ILE A 229 -21.43 3.60 -8.33
C ILE A 229 -21.31 2.33 -7.48
N GLU A 230 -20.24 2.18 -6.71
CA GLU A 230 -20.09 1.07 -5.76
C GLU A 230 -21.14 1.12 -4.65
N LEU A 231 -21.49 2.32 -4.18
CA LEU A 231 -22.60 2.53 -3.27
C LEU A 231 -23.94 2.08 -3.90
N GLY A 232 -24.21 2.45 -5.16
CA GLY A 232 -25.39 1.97 -5.87
C GLY A 232 -25.44 0.44 -5.93
N SER A 233 -24.31 -0.19 -6.24
CA SER A 233 -24.16 -1.65 -6.28
C SER A 233 -24.47 -2.31 -4.93
N PHE A 234 -24.17 -1.66 -3.81
CA PHE A 234 -24.52 -2.15 -2.47
C PHE A 234 -26.04 -2.25 -2.25
N TYR A 235 -26.79 -1.32 -2.84
CA TYR A 235 -28.25 -1.26 -2.79
C TYR A 235 -28.93 -1.97 -3.99
N SER A 236 -28.18 -2.79 -4.74
CA SER A 236 -28.68 -3.47 -5.94
C SER A 236 -29.15 -2.52 -7.06
N VAL A 237 -28.63 -1.29 -7.08
CA VAL A 237 -28.86 -0.32 -8.15
C VAL A 237 -27.76 -0.46 -9.19
N ASP A 238 -28.15 -0.97 -10.36
CA ASP A 238 -27.24 -1.16 -11.49
C ASP A 238 -27.27 0.04 -12.43
N LYS A 239 -26.12 0.70 -12.61
CA LYS A 239 -26.02 1.88 -13.48
C LYS A 239 -26.53 1.64 -14.89
N ASN A 240 -26.10 0.55 -15.54
CA ASN A 240 -26.47 0.26 -16.93
C ASN A 240 -27.98 0.01 -17.07
N LYS A 241 -28.62 -0.57 -16.06
CA LYS A 241 -30.08 -0.74 -16.04
C LYS A 241 -30.78 0.60 -15.80
N LEU A 242 -30.28 1.38 -14.83
CA LEU A 242 -30.87 2.66 -14.48
C LEU A 242 -30.78 3.69 -15.62
N GLU A 243 -29.68 3.72 -16.37
CA GLU A 243 -29.54 4.56 -17.56
C GLU A 243 -30.46 4.15 -18.73
N LYS A 244 -30.86 2.88 -18.81
CA LYS A 244 -31.89 2.44 -19.77
C LYS A 244 -33.28 2.93 -19.37
N ASP A 245 -33.59 2.89 -18.08
CA ASP A 245 -34.86 3.38 -17.54
C ASP A 245 -34.94 4.92 -17.56
N TYR A 246 -33.79 5.58 -17.41
CA TYR A 246 -33.63 7.03 -17.38
C TYR A 246 -32.55 7.51 -18.36
N PRO A 247 -32.78 7.45 -19.68
CA PRO A 247 -31.77 7.85 -20.66
C PRO A 247 -31.45 9.34 -20.52
N ARG A 248 -30.17 9.64 -20.27
CA ARG A 248 -29.61 10.99 -20.16
C ARG A 248 -29.82 11.74 -21.47
N LYS A 249 -30.30 12.99 -21.38
CA LYS A 249 -30.59 13.87 -22.52
C LYS A 249 -29.73 15.11 -22.55
N LEU A 250 -29.43 15.68 -21.38
CA LEU A 250 -28.54 16.82 -21.24
C LEU A 250 -27.64 16.59 -20.03
N GLU A 251 -26.45 17.17 -20.09
CA GLU A 251 -25.51 17.19 -19.00
C GLU A 251 -24.80 18.53 -18.95
N GLU A 252 -24.47 18.93 -17.73
CA GLU A 252 -23.52 19.97 -17.44
C GLU A 252 -22.52 19.38 -16.45
N PRO A 253 -21.28 19.09 -16.90
CA PRO A 253 -20.30 18.38 -16.10
C PRO A 253 -19.90 19.18 -14.87
N PHE A 254 -19.24 18.54 -13.91
CA PHE A 254 -18.74 19.22 -12.73
C PHE A 254 -17.82 20.39 -13.12
N ASP A 255 -18.22 21.58 -12.71
CA ASP A 255 -17.46 22.81 -12.86
C ASP A 255 -17.08 23.38 -11.49
N SER A 256 -15.84 23.87 -11.36
CA SER A 256 -15.33 24.35 -10.06
C SER A 256 -15.91 25.71 -9.64
N GLU A 257 -16.39 26.52 -10.59
CA GLU A 257 -17.09 27.76 -10.29
C GLU A 257 -18.51 27.47 -9.81
N ARG A 258 -19.23 26.55 -10.49
CA ARG A 258 -20.58 26.10 -10.12
C ARG A 258 -20.61 25.17 -8.90
N LYS A 259 -19.53 24.44 -8.65
CA LYS A 259 -19.39 23.42 -7.59
C LYS A 259 -20.44 22.31 -7.63
N MET A 260 -21.01 22.03 -8.79
CA MET A 260 -22.03 21.00 -8.97
C MET A 260 -21.98 20.42 -10.38
N MET A 261 -22.44 19.18 -10.50
CA MET A 261 -22.79 18.54 -11.77
C MET A 261 -24.32 18.56 -11.93
N THR A 262 -24.82 18.55 -13.15
CA THR A 262 -26.27 18.44 -13.39
C THR A 262 -26.52 17.57 -14.61
N THR A 263 -27.48 16.65 -14.49
CA THR A 263 -27.94 15.81 -15.59
C THR A 263 -29.45 15.86 -15.70
N ILE A 264 -29.96 15.80 -16.93
CA ILE A 264 -31.39 15.73 -17.22
C ILE A 264 -31.65 14.41 -17.93
N SER A 265 -32.49 13.57 -17.33
CA SER A 265 -32.84 12.26 -17.87
C SER A 265 -34.33 12.19 -18.20
N LYS A 266 -34.67 11.46 -19.26
CA LYS A 266 -36.07 11.23 -19.62
C LYS A 266 -36.65 10.14 -18.73
N ILE A 267 -37.87 10.34 -18.21
CA ILE A 267 -38.58 9.30 -17.47
C ILE A 267 -39.27 8.37 -18.48
N SER A 268 -39.00 7.07 -18.40
CA SER A 268 -39.70 6.07 -19.21
C SER A 268 -41.11 5.81 -18.66
N THR A 269 -42.04 6.73 -18.89
CA THR A 269 -43.49 6.48 -18.70
C THR A 269 -44.13 6.18 -20.04
N GLY A 270 -44.84 5.04 -20.12
CA GLY A 270 -45.29 4.39 -21.36
C GLY A 270 -45.98 5.26 -22.41
N ASP A 271 -45.63 4.97 -23.67
CA ASP A 271 -46.31 5.13 -24.98
C ASP A 271 -47.25 6.30 -25.29
N ASN A 272 -47.27 7.37 -24.50
CA ASN A 272 -47.96 8.60 -24.89
C ASN A 272 -46.95 9.69 -25.27
N HIS A 273 -46.66 9.79 -26.57
CA HIS A 273 -45.78 10.79 -27.20
C HIS A 273 -46.10 12.26 -26.85
N ARG A 274 -47.23 12.55 -26.21
CA ARG A 274 -47.69 13.91 -25.87
C ARG A 274 -47.26 14.44 -24.50
N ASN A 275 -46.64 13.64 -23.62
CA ASN A 275 -46.18 14.10 -22.30
C ASN A 275 -44.80 13.51 -21.94
N GLN A 276 -43.75 14.03 -22.58
CA GLN A 276 -42.37 13.67 -22.20
C GLN A 276 -42.05 14.29 -20.83
N ARG A 277 -41.87 13.45 -19.81
CA ARG A 277 -41.44 13.88 -18.48
C ARG A 277 -39.93 13.73 -18.36
N TYR A 278 -39.29 14.75 -17.79
CA TYR A 278 -37.87 14.75 -17.50
C TYR A 278 -37.66 14.84 -15.99
N ILE A 279 -36.57 14.25 -15.52
CA ILE A 279 -36.09 14.38 -14.14
C ILE A 279 -34.70 15.01 -14.18
N LEU A 280 -34.48 15.96 -13.28
CA LEU A 280 -33.20 16.61 -13.08
C LEU A 280 -32.51 15.94 -11.91
N PHE A 281 -31.26 15.53 -12.12
CA PHE A 281 -30.37 15.05 -11.08
C PHE A 281 -29.21 16.03 -10.92
N SER A 282 -28.91 16.38 -9.69
CA SER A 282 -27.81 17.24 -9.26
C SER A 282 -27.26 16.74 -7.94
#